data_AF-R6UCA8-F1
#
_entry.id   AF-R6UCA8-F1
#
_cell.length_a   1.000
_cell.length_b   1.000
_cell.length_c   1.000
_cell.angle_alpha   90.00
_cell.angle_beta   90.00
_cell.angle_gamma   90.00
#
_symmetry.space_group_name_H-M   'P 1'
#
loop_
_entity.id
_entity.type
_entity.pdbx_description
1 polymer ?
#
loop_
_entity_poly.entity_id
_entity_poly.type
_entity_poly.pdbx_seq_one_letter_code
_entity_poly.pdbx_strand_id
1 'polypeptide(L)'
;MSIFNKLAHKKDSSLDMSSPRSYMLHGVKIHKLTVAKYVEFLKIADDLPSIIFNNAFPDAENFAQLIDEISRLDKKAILELIGRLLTTVPTEFCRLLANLLEFDEARLLDVNCADALSLNQLAEIITAFIKANDYSDFFVCVQKLMKDYRKLTTNTTESGGSNAG
;
A
#
# COMPACT_ATOMS: atom_id res chain seq x y z
N MET A 1 -52.06 -23.93 31.57
CA MET A 1 -50.76 -23.94 32.27
C MET A 1 -50.07 -25.26 31.96
N SER A 2 -48.82 -25.40 31.57
CA SER A 2 -47.81 -24.50 31.04
C SER A 2 -46.73 -25.43 30.48
N ILE A 3 -46.68 -25.66 29.16
CA ILE A 3 -45.64 -26.49 28.50
C ILE A 3 -44.45 -25.58 28.09
N PHE A 4 -44.30 -24.46 28.79
CA PHE A 4 -43.40 -23.33 28.50
C PHE A 4 -41.97 -23.55 29.00
N ASN A 5 -41.40 -24.75 28.90
CA ASN A 5 -40.04 -24.97 29.41
C ASN A 5 -39.12 -25.83 28.54
N LYS A 6 -39.25 -25.71 27.21
CA LYS A 6 -38.31 -26.32 26.27
C LYS A 6 -37.82 -25.41 25.14
N LEU A 7 -37.78 -24.10 25.40
CA LEU A 7 -37.25 -23.09 24.46
C LEU A 7 -36.38 -22.04 25.19
N ALA A 8 -35.47 -22.49 26.06
CA ALA A 8 -34.48 -21.60 26.65
C ALA A 8 -33.06 -22.08 26.29
N HIS A 9 -32.45 -21.32 25.38
CA HIS A 9 -31.03 -21.28 25.08
C HIS A 9 -30.37 -22.55 24.55
N LYS A 10 -30.66 -22.87 23.27
CA LYS A 10 -29.55 -23.22 22.38
C LYS A 10 -28.71 -21.94 22.23
N LYS A 11 -27.54 -21.88 22.87
CA LYS A 11 -26.58 -20.80 22.66
C LYS A 11 -26.14 -20.90 21.21
N ASP A 12 -26.73 -20.07 20.35
CA ASP A 12 -26.31 -19.92 18.97
C ASP A 12 -24.82 -19.53 18.96
N SER A 13 -23.96 -20.49 18.62
CA SER A 13 -22.54 -20.25 18.32
C SER A 13 -22.41 -19.71 16.89
N SER A 14 -23.18 -18.67 16.56
CA SER A 14 -23.17 -18.05 15.23
C SER A 14 -22.95 -16.53 15.27
N LEU A 15 -22.62 -15.97 16.42
CA LEU A 15 -22.30 -14.54 16.59
C LEU A 15 -20.86 -14.25 17.03
N ASP A 16 -19.95 -15.21 16.80
CA ASP A 16 -18.49 -14.94 16.86
C ASP A 16 -17.87 -14.80 15.46
N MET A 17 -18.69 -14.40 14.47
CA MET A 17 -18.20 -13.82 13.22
C MET A 17 -18.00 -12.31 13.42
N SER A 18 -17.19 -11.91 14.40
CA SER A 18 -16.76 -10.53 14.48
C SER A 18 -15.67 -10.32 13.41
N SER A 19 -16.04 -9.68 12.31
CA SER A 19 -15.10 -8.92 11.48
C SER A 19 -14.07 -8.23 12.38
N PRO A 20 -12.76 -8.21 12.06
CA PRO A 20 -11.74 -7.74 12.99
C PRO A 20 -12.12 -6.35 13.52
N ARG A 21 -12.49 -6.30 14.80
CA ARG A 21 -12.82 -5.05 15.49
C ARG A 21 -11.56 -4.21 15.46
N SER A 22 -11.66 -2.99 14.97
CA SER A 22 -10.55 -2.06 15.01
C SER A 22 -10.01 -1.97 16.44
N TYR A 23 -8.69 -2.08 16.62
CA TYR A 23 -8.06 -2.09 17.93
C TYR A 23 -6.80 -1.22 17.92
N MET A 24 -6.33 -0.81 19.10
CA MET A 24 -5.13 0.01 19.25
C MET A 24 -3.92 -0.89 19.47
N LEU A 25 -2.83 -0.63 18.73
CA LEU A 25 -1.53 -1.29 18.90
C LEU A 25 -0.45 -0.20 18.94
N HIS A 26 0.27 -0.08 20.06
CA HIS A 26 1.28 0.97 20.28
C HIS A 26 0.78 2.39 19.97
N GLY A 27 -0.49 2.67 20.29
CA GLY A 27 -1.14 3.97 20.01
C GLY A 27 -1.54 4.18 18.54
N VAL A 28 -1.38 3.19 17.66
CA VAL A 28 -1.86 3.21 16.27
C VAL A 28 -3.13 2.37 16.15
N LYS A 29 -4.13 2.88 15.44
CA LYS A 29 -5.40 2.17 15.23
C LYS A 29 -5.24 1.18 14.08
N ILE A 30 -5.32 -0.11 14.38
CA ILE A 30 -5.37 -1.17 13.36
C ILE A 30 -6.82 -1.34 12.92
N HIS A 31 -7.09 -1.12 11.63
CA HIS A 31 -8.41 -1.29 11.04
C HIS A 31 -8.32 -1.77 9.59
N LYS A 32 -9.47 -2.21 9.07
CA LYS A 32 -9.62 -2.52 7.66
C LYS A 32 -9.58 -1.22 6.83
N LEU A 33 -8.80 -1.22 5.76
CA LEU A 33 -8.67 -0.12 4.82
C LEU A 33 -9.93 -0.06 3.97
N THR A 34 -10.48 1.14 3.83
CA THR A 34 -11.57 1.38 2.89
C THR A 34 -11.01 1.55 1.48
N VAL A 35 -11.78 1.23 0.45
CA VAL A 35 -11.37 1.46 -0.94
C VAL A 35 -11.07 2.95 -1.18
N ALA A 36 -11.85 3.84 -0.56
CA ALA A 36 -11.61 5.28 -0.63
C ALA A 36 -10.22 5.66 -0.09
N LYS A 37 -9.83 5.11 1.07
CA LYS A 37 -8.52 5.36 1.67
C LYS A 37 -7.37 4.77 0.84
N TYR A 38 -7.59 3.59 0.25
CA TYR A 38 -6.64 3.01 -0.70
C TYR A 38 -6.44 3.89 -1.94
N VAL A 39 -7.52 4.43 -2.52
CA VAL A 39 -7.44 5.34 -3.67
C VAL A 39 -6.75 6.66 -3.29
N GLU A 40 -7.03 7.21 -2.10
CA GLU A 40 -6.31 8.38 -1.59
C GLU A 40 -4.81 8.10 -1.46
N PHE A 41 -4.45 6.96 -0.86
CA PHE A 41 -3.06 6.52 -0.76
C PHE A 41 -2.39 6.40 -2.14
N LEU A 42 -3.07 5.83 -3.14
CA LEU A 42 -2.54 5.74 -4.50
C LEU A 42 -2.27 7.11 -5.13
N LYS A 43 -3.12 8.11 -4.88
CA LYS A 43 -2.89 9.48 -5.36
C LYS A 43 -1.66 10.10 -4.72
N ILE A 44 -1.47 9.90 -3.41
CA ILE A 44 -0.29 10.39 -2.71
C ILE A 44 0.97 9.66 -3.19
N ALA A 45 0.86 8.37 -3.47
CA ALA A 45 1.96 7.58 -4.03
C ALA A 45 2.30 7.96 -5.48
N ASP A 46 1.38 8.59 -6.23
CA ASP A 46 1.62 9.08 -7.59
C ASP A 46 2.62 10.24 -7.63
N ASP A 47 2.70 11.01 -6.54
CA ASP A 47 3.68 12.10 -6.39
C ASP A 47 5.07 11.59 -5.97
N LEU A 48 5.14 10.37 -5.43
CA LEU A 48 6.38 9.79 -4.89
C LEU A 48 7.51 9.69 -5.92
N PRO A 49 7.30 9.21 -7.17
CA PRO A 49 8.33 9.23 -8.19
C PRO A 49 8.90 10.63 -8.40
N SER A 50 8.04 11.64 -8.54
CA SER A 50 8.46 13.03 -8.73
C SER A 50 9.28 13.56 -7.54
N ILE A 51 8.89 13.24 -6.31
CA ILE A 51 9.63 13.62 -5.10
C ILE A 51 11.01 12.95 -5.08
N ILE A 52 11.08 11.65 -5.38
CA ILE A 52 12.35 10.92 -5.45
C ILE A 52 13.23 11.47 -6.58
N PHE A 53 12.67 11.79 -7.74
CA PHE A 53 13.40 12.36 -8.87
C PHE A 53 13.98 13.73 -8.54
N ASN A 54 13.17 14.63 -7.99
CA ASN A 54 13.63 15.99 -7.63
C ASN A 54 14.73 15.96 -6.55
N ASN A 55 14.66 15.02 -5.61
CA ASN A 55 15.69 14.89 -4.57
C ASN A 55 16.95 14.16 -5.07
N ALA A 56 16.80 13.21 -6.00
CA ALA A 56 17.90 12.50 -6.61
C ALA A 56 18.72 13.39 -7.57
N PHE A 57 18.03 14.24 -8.34
CA PHE A 57 18.60 15.11 -9.38
C PHE A 57 18.09 16.56 -9.20
N PRO A 58 18.54 17.27 -8.16
CA PRO A 58 18.03 18.60 -7.82
C PRO A 58 18.40 19.68 -8.84
N ASP A 59 19.47 19.48 -9.61
CA ASP A 59 19.95 20.44 -10.60
C ASP A 59 19.35 20.21 -12.00
N ALA A 60 18.56 19.14 -12.18
CA ALA A 60 17.89 18.82 -13.43
C ALA A 60 16.46 19.41 -13.47
N GLU A 61 16.32 20.62 -14.01
CA GLU A 61 15.01 21.26 -14.20
C GLU A 61 14.24 20.70 -15.40
N ASN A 62 14.93 19.99 -16.31
CA ASN A 62 14.33 19.39 -17.49
C ASN A 62 15.01 18.08 -17.91
N PHE A 63 14.33 17.32 -18.79
CA PHE A 63 14.76 15.99 -19.23
C PHE A 63 16.12 15.99 -19.95
N ALA A 64 16.49 17.09 -20.62
CA ALA A 64 17.78 17.19 -21.30
C ALA A 64 18.94 17.33 -20.30
N GLN A 65 18.76 18.15 -19.26
CA GLN A 65 19.71 18.29 -18.15
C GLN A 65 19.85 16.99 -17.37
N LEU A 66 18.74 16.26 -17.15
CA LEU A 66 18.77 14.94 -16.52
C LEU A 66 19.66 13.95 -17.29
N ILE A 67 19.51 13.89 -18.62
CA ILE A 67 20.34 13.01 -19.46
C ILE A 67 21.82 13.41 -19.39
N ASP A 68 22.10 14.71 -19.35
CA ASP A 68 23.47 15.23 -19.21
C ASP A 68 24.07 14.90 -17.84
N GLU A 69 23.30 15.03 -16.75
CA GLU A 69 23.71 14.61 -15.40
C GLU A 69 23.97 13.11 -15.31
N ILE A 70 23.07 12.29 -15.83
CA ILE A 70 23.23 10.83 -15.87
C ILE A 70 24.47 10.46 -16.68
N SER A 71 24.73 11.15 -17.79
CA SER A 71 25.89 10.91 -18.64
C SER A 71 27.21 11.34 -17.99
N ARG A 72 27.16 12.22 -16.99
CA ARG A 72 28.31 12.74 -16.24
C ARG A 72 28.53 12.04 -14.90
N LEU A 73 27.73 11.03 -14.57
CA LEU A 73 27.87 10.26 -13.32
C LEU A 73 29.27 9.63 -13.22
N ASP A 74 30.10 10.21 -12.36
CA ASP A 74 31.34 9.60 -11.90
C ASP A 74 31.13 8.84 -10.58
N LYS A 75 32.18 8.19 -10.07
CA LYS A 75 32.09 7.43 -8.81
C LYS A 75 31.67 8.29 -7.62
N LYS A 76 32.02 9.58 -7.61
CA LYS A 76 31.72 10.50 -6.51
C LYS A 76 30.26 10.95 -6.58
N ALA A 77 29.79 11.34 -7.76
CA ALA A 77 28.41 11.69 -8.05
C ALA A 77 27.45 10.51 -7.80
N ILE A 78 27.85 9.28 -8.15
CA ILE A 78 27.08 8.07 -7.81
C ILE A 78 26.96 7.90 -6.30
N LEU A 79 28.04 8.11 -5.54
CA LEU A 79 28.01 7.97 -4.08
C LEU A 79 27.14 9.05 -3.43
N GLU A 80 27.19 10.28 -3.94
CA GLU A 80 26.31 11.39 -3.52
C GLU A 80 24.85 11.13 -3.87
N LEU A 81 24.56 10.54 -5.03
CA LEU A 81 23.22 10.12 -5.44
C LEU A 81 22.68 9.01 -4.53
N ILE A 82 23.49 7.99 -4.26
CA ILE A 82 23.13 6.91 -3.33
C ILE A 82 22.86 7.49 -1.93
N GLY A 83 23.70 8.41 -1.46
CA GLY A 83 23.49 9.10 -0.19
C GLY A 83 22.14 9.82 -0.13
N ARG A 84 21.79 10.59 -1.17
CA ARG A 84 20.49 11.29 -1.29
C ARG A 84 19.30 10.33 -1.36
N LEU A 85 19.43 9.22 -2.08
CA LEU A 85 18.38 8.20 -2.15
C LEU A 85 18.20 7.47 -0.82
N LEU A 86 19.29 7.16 -0.11
CA LEU A 86 19.26 6.50 1.19
C LEU A 86 18.63 7.36 2.29
N THR A 87 18.58 8.68 2.14
CA THR A 87 17.87 9.56 3.08
C THR A 87 16.45 9.84 2.63
N THR A 88 16.23 10.06 1.33
CA THR A 88 14.93 10.43 0.78
C THR A 88 13.95 9.27 0.81
N VAL A 89 14.34 8.09 0.29
CA VAL A 89 13.43 6.97 0.11
C VAL A 89 12.86 6.47 1.45
N PRO A 90 13.66 6.27 2.52
CA PRO A 90 13.11 5.86 3.81
C PRO A 90 12.20 6.92 4.43
N THR A 91 12.53 8.21 4.26
CA THR A 91 11.73 9.32 4.78
C THR A 91 10.34 9.34 4.14
N GLU A 92 10.28 9.30 2.81
CA GLU A 92 8.99 9.29 2.11
C GLU A 92 8.19 8.01 2.36
N PHE A 93 8.88 6.86 2.50
CA PHE A 93 8.25 5.61 2.90
C PHE A 93 7.56 5.72 4.27
N CYS A 94 8.24 6.32 5.26
CA CYS A 94 7.65 6.57 6.58
C CYS A 94 6.43 7.50 6.51
N ARG A 95 6.47 8.56 5.69
CA ARG A 95 5.30 9.45 5.49
C ARG A 95 4.12 8.71 4.87
N LEU A 96 4.38 7.91 3.84
CA LEU A 96 3.36 7.10 3.19
C LEU A 96 2.73 6.09 4.15
N LEU A 97 3.55 5.44 4.99
CA LEU A 97 3.06 4.53 6.02
C LEU A 97 2.23 5.26 7.07
N ALA A 98 2.69 6.41 7.56
CA ALA A 98 1.96 7.22 8.53
C ALA A 98 0.59 7.67 7.98
N ASN A 99 0.54 8.07 6.71
CA ASN A 99 -0.71 8.42 6.03
C ASN A 99 -1.66 7.21 5.89
N LEU A 100 -1.11 6.05 5.50
CA LEU A 100 -1.86 4.83 5.29
C LEU A 100 -2.44 4.27 6.60
N LEU A 101 -1.67 4.34 7.68
CA LEU A 101 -2.02 3.86 9.02
C LEU A 101 -2.70 4.94 9.89
N GLU A 102 -2.93 6.12 9.32
CA GLU A 102 -3.65 7.24 9.94
C GLU A 102 -3.06 7.66 11.29
N PHE A 103 -1.73 7.80 11.38
CA PHE A 103 -1.06 8.32 12.56
C PHE A 103 -0.02 9.39 12.21
N ASP A 104 0.45 10.12 13.22
CA ASP A 104 1.37 11.24 13.04
C ASP A 104 2.77 10.78 12.55
N GLU A 105 3.23 11.38 11.45
CA GLU A 105 4.54 11.10 10.85
C GLU A 105 5.71 11.45 11.78
N ALA A 106 5.51 12.39 12.72
CA ALA A 106 6.52 12.74 13.72
C ALA A 106 6.91 11.53 14.57
N ARG A 107 6.02 10.54 14.76
CA ARG A 107 6.33 9.32 15.52
C ARG A 107 7.34 8.40 14.82
N LEU A 108 7.58 8.58 13.52
CA LEU A 108 8.59 7.85 12.75
C LEU A 108 9.81 8.70 12.40
N LEU A 109 9.63 10.00 12.19
CA LEU A 109 10.64 10.88 11.62
C LEU A 109 11.29 11.82 12.64
N ASP A 110 10.63 12.13 13.77
CA ASP A 110 11.19 13.01 14.80
C ASP A 110 11.97 12.22 15.85
N VAL A 111 13.26 12.57 15.98
CA VAL A 111 14.21 11.97 16.93
C VAL A 111 13.83 12.32 18.38
N ASN A 112 13.15 13.43 18.62
CA ASN A 112 12.80 13.92 19.96
C ASN A 112 11.35 13.61 20.37
N CYS A 113 10.62 12.83 19.57
CA CYS A 113 9.25 12.47 19.88
C CYS A 113 9.19 11.59 21.14
N ALA A 114 8.40 12.01 22.13
CA ALA A 114 8.22 11.24 23.38
C ALA A 114 7.57 9.86 23.15
N ASP A 115 6.71 9.76 22.14
CA ASP A 115 5.97 8.53 21.77
C ASP A 115 6.48 7.94 20.44
N ALA A 116 7.78 8.08 20.17
CA ALA A 116 8.45 7.53 19.00
C ALA A 116 8.27 6.00 18.90
N LEU A 117 8.03 5.51 17.70
CA LEU A 117 7.92 4.08 17.44
C LEU A 117 9.32 3.47 17.21
N SER A 118 9.63 2.41 17.93
CA SER A 118 10.79 1.57 17.60
C SER A 118 10.56 0.78 16.31
N LEU A 119 11.65 0.34 15.66
CA LEU A 119 11.57 -0.51 14.46
C LEU A 119 10.76 -1.79 14.69
N ASN A 120 10.86 -2.37 15.90
CA ASN A 120 10.08 -3.56 16.26
C ASN A 120 8.59 -3.27 16.37
N GLN A 121 8.22 -2.16 17.03
CA GLN A 121 6.82 -1.75 17.14
C GLN A 121 6.22 -1.42 15.78
N LEU A 122 6.98 -0.76 14.90
CA LEU A 122 6.57 -0.51 13.52
C LEU A 122 6.35 -1.83 12.74
N ALA A 123 7.26 -2.79 12.86
CA ALA A 123 7.11 -4.09 12.22
C ALA A 123 5.87 -4.85 12.74
N GLU A 124 5.59 -4.79 14.04
CA GLU A 124 4.37 -5.34 14.64
C GLU A 124 3.09 -4.68 14.10
N ILE A 125 3.09 -3.34 14.00
CA ILE A 125 1.97 -2.57 13.43
C ILE A 125 1.74 -2.95 11.97
N ILE A 126 2.80 -2.98 11.14
CA ILE A 126 2.70 -3.36 9.73
C ILE A 126 2.17 -4.79 9.59
N THR A 127 2.69 -5.72 10.39
CA THR A 127 2.24 -7.12 10.37
C THR A 127 0.77 -7.24 10.76
N ALA A 128 0.35 -6.54 11.81
CA ALA A 128 -1.04 -6.49 12.25
C ALA A 128 -1.95 -5.88 11.18
N PHE A 129 -1.50 -4.79 10.54
CA PHE A 129 -2.23 -4.14 9.46
C PHE A 129 -2.39 -5.04 8.24
N ILE A 130 -1.33 -5.72 7.79
CA ILE A 130 -1.39 -6.68 6.67
C ILE A 130 -2.37 -7.82 6.99
N LYS A 131 -2.32 -8.37 8.21
CA LYS A 131 -3.24 -9.43 8.64
C LYS A 131 -4.70 -8.96 8.67
N ALA A 132 -4.95 -7.73 9.09
CA ALA A 132 -6.29 -7.14 9.07
C ALA A 132 -6.80 -6.82 7.65
N ASN A 133 -5.87 -6.70 6.69
CA ASN A 133 -6.11 -6.25 5.32
C ASN A 133 -5.65 -7.27 4.29
N ASP A 134 -5.78 -8.58 4.56
CA ASP A 134 -5.38 -9.59 3.58
C ASP A 134 -6.14 -9.42 2.25
N TYR A 135 -5.43 -8.90 1.24
CA TYR A 135 -5.95 -8.61 -0.09
C TYR A 135 -5.69 -9.75 -1.08
N SER A 136 -5.17 -10.90 -0.62
CA SER A 136 -4.80 -12.01 -1.50
C SER A 136 -5.98 -12.43 -2.40
N ASP A 137 -7.18 -12.48 -1.84
CA ASP A 137 -8.40 -12.82 -2.57
C ASP A 137 -8.77 -11.74 -3.60
N PHE A 138 -8.61 -10.46 -3.27
CA PHE A 138 -8.87 -9.36 -4.19
C PHE A 138 -7.94 -9.43 -5.42
N PHE A 139 -6.63 -9.63 -5.21
CA PHE A 139 -5.68 -9.72 -6.33
C PHE A 139 -5.91 -10.98 -7.17
N VAL A 140 -6.32 -12.11 -6.57
CA VAL A 140 -6.72 -13.31 -7.31
C VAL A 140 -7.94 -13.02 -8.18
N CYS A 141 -8.95 -12.32 -7.68
CA CYS A 141 -10.12 -11.90 -8.45
C CYS A 141 -9.76 -10.97 -9.61
N VAL A 142 -8.91 -9.96 -9.36
CA VAL A 142 -8.45 -9.02 -10.39
C VAL A 142 -7.66 -9.74 -11.48
N GLN A 143 -6.74 -10.65 -11.11
CA GLN A 143 -5.98 -11.44 -12.09
C GLN A 143 -6.88 -12.34 -12.94
N LYS A 144 -7.91 -12.96 -12.35
CA LYS A 144 -8.90 -13.75 -13.11
C LYS A 144 -9.64 -12.88 -14.12
N LEU A 145 -10.14 -11.71 -13.70
CA LEU A 145 -10.82 -10.77 -14.57
C LEU A 145 -9.92 -10.28 -15.73
N MET A 146 -8.65 -9.97 -15.46
CA MET A 146 -7.69 -9.60 -16.49
C MET A 146 -7.43 -10.73 -17.49
N LYS A 147 -7.33 -11.98 -17.02
CA LYS A 147 -7.17 -13.15 -17.89
C LYS A 147 -8.38 -13.36 -18.78
N ASP A 148 -9.59 -13.19 -18.25
CA ASP A 148 -10.82 -13.35 -19.00
C ASP A 148 -11.01 -12.22 -20.02
N TYR A 149 -10.72 -10.97 -19.64
CA TYR A 149 -10.67 -9.84 -20.57
C TYR A 149 -9.67 -10.07 -21.71
N ARG A 150 -8.47 -10.57 -21.38
CA ARG A 150 -7.41 -10.84 -22.36
C ARG A 150 -7.83 -11.94 -23.34
N LYS A 151 -8.53 -13.00 -22.88
CA LYS A 151 -9.12 -14.05 -23.73
C LYS A 151 -10.20 -13.52 -24.67
N LEU A 152 -11.06 -12.61 -24.18
CA LEU A 152 -12.08 -11.94 -25.01
C LEU A 152 -11.44 -11.10 -26.12
N THR A 153 -10.37 -10.38 -25.81
CA THR A 153 -9.64 -9.56 -26.80
C THR A 153 -8.84 -10.39 -27.81
N THR A 154 -8.30 -11.55 -27.44
CA THR A 154 -7.56 -12.43 -28.38
C THR A 154 -8.50 -13.18 -29.32
N ASN A 155 -9.68 -13.60 -28.86
CA ASN A 155 -10.65 -14.35 -29.67
C ASN A 155 -11.36 -13.48 -30.73
N THR A 156 -11.32 -12.15 -30.58
CA THR A 156 -11.97 -11.23 -31.53
C THR A 156 -11.07 -10.91 -32.74
N THR A 157 -9.76 -11.17 -32.67
CA THR A 157 -8.82 -10.92 -33.78
C THR A 157 -8.69 -12.12 -34.73
N GLU A 158 -9.09 -13.32 -34.31
CA GLU A 158 -8.99 -14.55 -35.14
C GLU A 158 -10.28 -14.92 -35.91
N SER A 159 -11.41 -14.22 -35.69
CA SER A 159 -12.68 -14.50 -36.36
C SER A 159 -13.05 -13.46 -37.42
N GLY A 160 -12.07 -13.09 -38.26
CA GLY A 160 -12.23 -12.08 -39.30
C GLY A 160 -11.39 -12.35 -40.54
N GLY A 161 -11.40 -13.58 -41.06
CA GLY A 161 -10.69 -13.87 -42.30
C GLY A 161 -10.83 -15.31 -42.78
N SER A 162 -11.77 -15.48 -43.71
CA SER A 162 -11.71 -16.35 -44.89
C SER A 162 -12.86 -17.35 -44.96
N ASN A 163 -13.90 -16.97 -45.68
CA ASN A 163 -14.78 -17.92 -46.35
C ASN A 163 -15.26 -17.36 -47.70
N ALA A 164 -15.22 -18.22 -48.71
CA ALA A 164 -15.59 -18.05 -50.12
C ALA A 164 -14.64 -17.14 -50.93
N GLY A 165 -14.13 -17.52 -52.11
CA GLY A 165 -14.58 -18.53 -53.07
C GLY A 165 -14.28 -17.96 -54.46
#